data_AF-A0A9Q0T231-F1
#
_entry.id   AF-A0A9Q0T231-F1
#
_cell.length_a   1.000
_cell.length_b   1.000
_cell.length_c   1.000
_cell.angle_alpha   90.00
_cell.angle_beta   90.00
_cell.angle_gamma   90.00
#
_symmetry.space_group_name_H-M   'P 1'
#
loop_
_entity.id
_entity.type
_entity.pdbx_description
1 polymer ?
#
loop_
_entity_poly.entity_id
_entity_poly.type
_entity_poly.pdbx_seq_one_letter_code
_entity_poly.pdbx_strand_id
1 'polypeptide(L)'
;MDLGAKQWIYTVHGDKYSIVLTKFMVLKSEYLWKYSCGGGAQMSEVRRTVDRMMNCEDILMNFVVADEVKAGPILVGAERVRDWGDARNDGDGGMGLKDEEGSRVREVGLSSRRTEHRKRRGDCIREFHKVLGRMPLRYNYGKVVNSAGEQGLCLKGGKLVFCDQYQR
;
A
#
# COMPACT_ATOMS: atom_id res chain seq x y z
N MET A 1 -0.58 -15.53 -3.90
CA MET A 1 0.09 -16.26 -4.98
C MET A 1 -0.98 -16.86 -5.86
N ASP A 2 -0.81 -16.80 -7.17
CA ASP A 2 -1.60 -17.61 -8.11
C ASP A 2 -0.90 -18.97 -8.23
N LEU A 3 -1.55 -20.01 -7.73
CA LEU A 3 -1.01 -21.37 -7.71
C LEU A 3 -1.06 -22.03 -9.10
N GLY A 4 -2.06 -21.67 -9.93
CA GLY A 4 -2.20 -22.21 -11.29
C GLY A 4 -1.13 -21.66 -12.22
N ALA A 5 -0.92 -20.34 -12.16
CA ALA A 5 0.13 -19.67 -12.92
C ALA A 5 1.53 -19.78 -12.28
N LYS A 6 1.64 -20.31 -11.05
CA LYS A 6 2.86 -20.32 -10.22
C LYS A 6 3.52 -18.95 -10.11
N GLN A 7 2.72 -17.91 -9.97
CA GLN A 7 3.16 -16.52 -9.98
C GLN A 7 2.79 -15.78 -8.70
N TRP A 8 3.65 -14.85 -8.30
CA TRP A 8 3.32 -13.88 -7.28
C TRP A 8 2.36 -12.85 -7.85
N ILE A 9 1.30 -12.55 -7.10
CA ILE A 9 0.27 -11.59 -7.49
C ILE A 9 0.27 -10.44 -6.50
N TYR A 10 0.26 -9.23 -7.01
CA TYR A 10 -0.04 -8.04 -6.23
C TYR A 10 -1.54 -7.77 -6.29
N THR A 11 -2.21 -7.85 -5.14
CA THR A 11 -3.65 -7.63 -5.04
C THR A 11 -3.98 -6.71 -3.87
N VAL A 12 -5.15 -6.10 -3.93
CA VAL A 12 -5.70 -5.25 -2.86
C VAL A 12 -6.85 -6.03 -2.24
N HIS A 13 -6.80 -6.22 -0.93
CA HIS A 13 -7.81 -6.95 -0.17
C HIS A 13 -8.25 -6.11 1.04
N GLY A 14 -9.52 -6.21 1.42
CA GLY A 14 -10.09 -5.36 2.48
C GLY A 14 -9.80 -5.82 3.91
N ASP A 15 -9.54 -7.12 4.10
CA ASP A 15 -9.42 -7.77 5.42
C ASP A 15 -7.98 -8.16 5.80
N LYS A 16 -7.04 -8.10 4.85
CA LYS A 16 -5.66 -8.55 5.05
C LYS A 16 -4.72 -7.79 4.13
N TYR A 17 -3.54 -7.50 4.65
CA TYR A 17 -2.54 -6.74 3.92
C TYR A 17 -1.15 -7.14 4.42
N SER A 18 -0.17 -7.12 3.53
CA SER A 18 1.24 -7.39 3.85
C SER A 18 2.15 -6.25 3.40
N ILE A 19 1.58 -5.22 2.79
CA ILE A 19 2.27 -4.06 2.21
C ILE A 19 1.47 -2.81 2.56
N VAL A 20 2.13 -1.80 3.07
CA VAL A 20 1.63 -0.41 3.15
C VAL A 20 2.45 0.45 2.17
N LEU A 21 1.80 1.33 1.41
CA LEU A 21 2.48 2.16 0.42
C LEU A 21 3.35 3.21 1.13
N THR A 22 4.58 3.41 0.65
CA THR A 22 5.50 4.45 1.19
C THR A 22 5.02 5.87 0.95
N LYS A 23 4.02 6.06 0.07
CA LYS A 23 3.35 7.34 -0.16
C LYS A 23 2.90 8.02 1.13
N PHE A 24 2.45 7.23 2.11
CA PHE A 24 2.26 7.72 3.47
C PHE A 24 2.54 6.59 4.46
N MET A 25 3.81 6.47 4.85
CA MET A 25 4.29 5.49 5.82
C MET A 25 5.16 6.18 6.87
N VAL A 26 4.92 5.84 8.13
CA VAL A 26 5.81 6.19 9.24
C VAL A 26 6.62 4.96 9.60
N LEU A 27 7.94 5.09 9.61
CA LEU A 27 8.87 4.00 9.90
C LEU A 27 10.09 4.52 10.66
N LYS A 28 10.81 3.62 11.34
CA LYS A 28 12.10 3.96 11.98
C LYS A 28 13.12 4.34 10.92
N SER A 29 13.87 5.43 11.12
CA SER A 29 14.89 5.92 10.18
C SER A 29 15.94 4.87 9.81
N GLU A 30 16.26 3.98 10.74
CA GLU A 30 17.16 2.83 10.53
C GLU A 30 16.78 1.95 9.33
N TYR A 31 15.48 1.82 9.02
CA TYR A 31 15.05 1.02 7.87
C TYR A 31 15.38 1.71 6.54
N LEU A 32 15.48 3.04 6.49
CA LEU A 32 15.99 3.76 5.32
C LEU A 32 17.46 3.43 5.10
N TRP A 33 18.26 3.38 6.17
CA TRP A 33 19.66 2.96 6.08
C TRP A 33 19.78 1.50 5.64
N LYS A 34 18.99 0.58 6.21
CA LYS A 34 18.98 -0.83 5.80
C LYS A 34 18.57 -0.99 4.34
N TYR A 35 17.58 -0.22 3.90
CA TYR A 35 17.16 -0.18 2.51
C TYR A 35 18.28 0.27 1.58
N SER A 36 18.95 1.39 1.90
CA SER A 36 19.91 2.04 0.99
C SER A 36 21.32 1.46 1.05
N CYS A 37 21.79 1.12 2.24
CA CYS A 37 23.19 0.77 2.51
C CYS A 37 23.37 -0.66 3.02
N GLY A 38 22.34 -1.27 3.61
CA GLY A 38 22.41 -2.61 4.19
C GLY A 38 22.32 -3.74 3.16
N GLY A 39 22.46 -4.98 3.66
CA GLY A 39 22.09 -6.23 2.97
C GLY A 39 23.01 -6.70 1.83
N GLY A 40 24.16 -6.04 1.63
CA GLY A 40 25.22 -6.51 0.73
C GLY A 40 24.80 -6.66 -0.74
N ALA A 41 25.42 -7.62 -1.44
CA ALA A 41 25.25 -7.82 -2.88
C ALA A 41 23.81 -8.18 -3.27
N GLN A 42 23.12 -9.02 -2.49
CA GLN A 42 21.72 -9.38 -2.73
C GLN A 42 20.81 -8.16 -2.65
N MET A 43 21.00 -7.31 -1.63
CA MET A 43 20.19 -6.09 -1.49
C MET A 43 20.48 -5.09 -2.61
N SER A 44 21.74 -4.99 -3.05
CA SER A 44 22.09 -4.19 -4.23
C SER A 44 21.38 -4.65 -5.50
N GLU A 45 21.19 -5.97 -5.68
CA GLU A 45 20.50 -6.52 -6.86
C GLU A 45 18.99 -6.27 -6.84
N VAL A 46 18.33 -6.39 -5.69
CA VAL A 46 16.90 -6.05 -5.59
C VAL A 46 16.66 -4.55 -5.73
N ARG A 47 17.58 -3.68 -5.29
CA ARG A 47 17.54 -2.24 -5.59
C ARG A 47 17.67 -1.96 -7.09
N ARG A 48 18.60 -2.61 -7.79
CA ARG A 48 18.69 -2.53 -9.26
C ARG A 48 17.41 -2.98 -9.95
N THR A 49 16.71 -3.96 -9.37
CA THR A 49 15.39 -4.37 -9.88
C THR A 49 14.37 -3.26 -9.72
N VAL A 50 14.33 -2.55 -8.58
CA VAL A 50 13.48 -1.35 -8.39
C VAL A 50 13.80 -0.29 -9.44
N ASP A 51 15.07 0.03 -9.67
CA ASP A 51 15.49 1.04 -10.64
C ASP A 51 15.06 0.67 -12.06
N ARG A 52 15.32 -0.57 -12.49
CA ARG A 52 14.89 -1.09 -13.81
C ARG A 52 13.37 -1.11 -13.95
N MET A 53 12.66 -1.40 -12.86
CA MET A 53 11.20 -1.46 -12.86
C MET A 53 10.56 -0.08 -12.68
N MET A 54 11.32 0.96 -12.32
CA MET A 54 10.80 2.29 -11.97
C MET A 54 9.51 2.21 -11.12
N ASN A 55 9.50 1.28 -10.16
CA ASN A 55 8.35 0.87 -9.36
C ASN A 55 8.84 -0.03 -8.21
N CYS A 56 7.94 -0.38 -7.29
CA CYS A 56 8.12 -1.40 -6.27
C CYS A 56 9.11 -1.05 -5.16
N GLU A 57 9.51 0.21 -5.04
CA GLU A 57 10.32 0.74 -3.93
C GLU A 57 9.62 0.53 -2.59
N ASP A 58 8.30 0.70 -2.57
CA ASP A 58 7.45 0.46 -1.42
C ASP A 58 7.34 -1.03 -1.07
N ILE A 59 7.23 -1.91 -2.08
CA ILE A 59 7.23 -3.35 -1.89
C ILE A 59 8.56 -3.77 -1.27
N LEU A 60 9.69 -3.30 -1.81
CA LEU A 60 11.01 -3.62 -1.29
C LEU A 60 11.20 -3.07 0.13
N MET A 61 10.70 -1.87 0.43
CA MET A 61 10.70 -1.34 1.79
C MET A 61 9.94 -2.24 2.77
N ASN A 62 8.75 -2.74 2.39
CA ASN A 62 8.02 -3.69 3.22
C ASN A 62 8.76 -5.03 3.38
N PHE A 63 9.50 -5.49 2.37
CA PHE A 63 10.39 -6.65 2.50
C PHE A 63 11.47 -6.41 3.55
N VAL A 64 12.16 -5.26 3.51
CA VAL A 64 13.21 -4.89 4.47
C VAL A 64 12.68 -4.87 5.89
N VAL A 65 11.55 -4.20 6.11
CA VAL A 65 10.97 -4.05 7.46
C VAL A 65 10.44 -5.39 7.96
N ALA A 66 9.63 -6.11 7.17
CA ALA A 66 9.05 -7.39 7.57
C ALA A 66 10.13 -8.46 7.81
N ASP A 67 11.26 -8.37 7.12
CA ASP A 67 12.38 -9.25 7.34
C ASP A 67 13.10 -8.97 8.67
N GLU A 68 13.20 -7.71 9.09
CA GLU A 68 13.75 -7.39 10.41
C GLU A 68 12.81 -7.82 11.54
N VAL A 69 11.54 -7.39 11.49
CA VAL A 69 10.62 -7.50 12.63
C VAL A 69 9.82 -8.80 12.65
N LYS A 70 9.90 -9.58 11.57
CA LYS A 70 9.15 -10.84 11.38
C LYS A 70 7.63 -10.70 11.60
N ALA A 71 7.08 -9.53 11.28
CA ALA A 71 5.65 -9.20 11.41
C ALA A 71 5.15 -8.40 10.19
N GLY A 72 3.83 -8.41 9.98
CA GLY A 72 3.18 -7.60 8.96
C GLY A 72 3.08 -6.12 9.38
N PRO A 73 2.89 -5.19 8.42
CA PRO A 73 2.76 -3.77 8.72
C PRO A 73 1.48 -3.48 9.53
N ILE A 74 1.38 -2.28 10.09
CA ILE A 74 0.16 -1.80 10.77
C ILE A 74 -0.51 -0.76 9.89
N LEU A 75 -1.79 -0.97 9.56
CA LEU A 75 -2.61 -0.01 8.86
C LEU A 75 -3.34 0.88 9.87
N VAL A 76 -3.06 2.18 9.80
CA VAL A 76 -3.83 3.20 10.51
C VAL A 76 -4.94 3.71 9.60
N GLY A 77 -6.17 3.53 10.04
CA GLY A 77 -7.37 4.02 9.40
C GLY A 77 -7.62 5.48 9.68
N ALA A 78 -8.00 6.20 8.63
CA ALA A 78 -8.61 7.51 8.74
C ALA A 78 -9.99 7.49 8.09
N GLU A 79 -10.89 8.30 8.62
CA GLU A 79 -12.26 8.45 8.10
C GLU A 79 -12.26 9.07 6.70
N ARG A 80 -11.34 10.02 6.46
CA ARG A 80 -11.13 10.66 5.17
C ARG A 80 -9.64 10.83 4.91
N VAL A 81 -9.19 10.40 3.72
CA VAL A 81 -7.83 10.65 3.22
C VAL A 81 -7.94 11.26 1.83
N ARG A 82 -7.33 12.43 1.62
CA ARG A 82 -7.28 13.12 0.32
C ARG A 82 -5.87 12.97 -0.26
N ASP A 83 -5.78 12.46 -1.47
CA ASP A 83 -4.52 12.28 -2.19
C ASP A 83 -4.38 13.34 -3.29
N TRP A 84 -3.74 14.48 -2.99
CA TRP A 84 -3.60 15.57 -3.96
C TRP A 84 -2.76 15.21 -5.20
N GLY A 85 -1.99 14.12 -5.16
CA GLY A 85 -1.23 13.63 -6.32
C GLY A 85 -1.95 12.55 -7.14
N ASP A 86 -3.22 12.28 -6.83
CA ASP A 86 -4.03 11.34 -7.59
C ASP A 86 -4.83 12.09 -8.66
N ALA A 87 -4.48 11.88 -9.93
CA ALA A 87 -5.13 12.52 -11.09
C ALA A 87 -6.64 12.23 -11.18
N ARG A 88 -7.17 11.28 -10.40
CA ARG A 88 -8.62 11.05 -10.25
C ARG A 88 -9.32 12.10 -9.39
N ASN A 89 -8.57 12.86 -8.59
CA ASN A 89 -9.09 13.89 -7.70
C ASN A 89 -9.30 15.24 -8.39
N ASP A 90 -8.71 15.41 -9.58
CA ASP A 90 -9.02 16.50 -10.49
C ASP A 90 -10.35 16.15 -11.17
N GLY A 91 -11.43 16.81 -10.74
CA GLY A 91 -12.77 16.58 -11.29
C GLY A 91 -12.84 16.83 -12.80
N ASP A 92 -14.00 16.63 -13.40
CA ASP A 92 -14.25 16.80 -14.85
C ASP A 92 -14.00 18.25 -15.39
N GLY A 93 -13.52 19.16 -14.53
CA GLY A 93 -13.09 20.53 -14.83
C GLY A 93 -11.68 20.90 -14.36
N GLY A 94 -10.85 19.94 -13.90
CA GLY A 94 -9.42 20.19 -13.73
C GLY A 94 -8.78 20.38 -15.11
N MET A 95 -7.95 21.42 -15.28
CA MET A 95 -7.15 21.65 -16.47
C MET A 95 -6.22 20.46 -16.69
N GLY A 96 -6.73 19.39 -17.31
CA GLY A 96 -5.90 18.39 -17.94
C GLY A 96 -4.99 19.15 -18.89
N LEU A 97 -3.68 19.04 -18.68
CA LEU A 97 -2.70 19.52 -19.64
C LEU A 97 -3.15 18.99 -21.00
N LYS A 98 -3.44 19.90 -21.92
CA LYS A 98 -3.63 19.55 -23.31
C LYS A 98 -2.24 19.56 -23.91
N ASP A 99 -1.90 18.56 -24.70
CA ASP A 99 -0.75 18.68 -25.60
C ASP A 99 -1.03 19.80 -26.63
N GLU A 100 -0.02 20.19 -27.40
CA GLU A 100 -0.16 21.23 -28.43
C GLU A 100 -1.23 20.88 -29.51
N GLU A 101 -1.68 19.63 -29.56
CA GLU A 101 -2.74 19.12 -30.43
C GLU A 101 -4.13 19.08 -29.77
N GLY A 102 -4.27 19.48 -28.50
CA GLY A 102 -5.57 19.61 -27.82
C GLY A 102 -6.12 18.31 -27.21
N SER A 103 -5.34 17.23 -27.18
CA SER A 103 -5.70 15.94 -26.57
C SER A 103 -5.63 16.01 -25.05
N ARG A 104 -6.64 15.43 -24.37
CA ARG A 104 -6.68 15.36 -22.90
C ARG A 104 -5.61 14.38 -22.41
N VAL A 105 -4.56 14.88 -21.77
CA VAL A 105 -3.52 14.05 -21.12
C VAL A 105 -4.12 13.36 -19.88
N ARG A 106 -4.84 12.24 -20.10
CA ARG A 106 -5.59 11.49 -19.07
C ARG A 106 -4.80 10.35 -18.41
N GLU A 107 -3.51 10.16 -18.71
CA GLU A 107 -2.73 8.99 -18.26
C GLU A 107 -1.40 9.31 -17.53
N VAL A 108 -1.34 10.32 -16.65
CA VAL A 108 -0.05 10.70 -16.00
C VAL A 108 0.31 9.93 -14.71
N GLY A 109 -0.59 9.09 -14.19
CA GLY A 109 -0.31 8.32 -12.97
C GLY A 109 0.34 6.96 -13.26
N LEU A 110 1.40 6.57 -12.54
CA LEU A 110 2.05 5.24 -12.68
C LEU A 110 1.07 4.06 -12.50
N SER A 111 -0.05 4.27 -11.82
CA SER A 111 -1.12 3.29 -11.58
C SER A 111 -2.31 3.38 -12.56
N SER A 112 -2.27 4.26 -13.57
CA SER A 112 -3.36 4.47 -14.54
C SER A 112 -3.69 3.18 -15.30
N ARG A 113 -2.66 2.45 -15.74
CA ARG A 113 -2.76 1.13 -16.37
C ARG A 113 -2.80 0.02 -15.33
N ARG A 114 -3.96 -0.12 -14.66
CA ARG A 114 -4.14 -1.00 -13.49
C ARG A 114 -3.62 -2.44 -13.68
N THR A 115 -3.92 -3.09 -14.81
CA THR A 115 -3.56 -4.50 -15.03
C THR A 115 -2.06 -4.69 -15.20
N GLU A 116 -1.44 -3.88 -16.06
CA GLU A 116 0.01 -3.92 -16.29
C GLU A 116 0.78 -3.53 -15.03
N HIS A 117 0.35 -2.46 -14.35
CA HIS A 117 0.97 -2.01 -13.11
C HIS A 117 0.94 -3.07 -12.01
N ARG A 118 -0.21 -3.74 -11.81
CA ARG A 118 -0.34 -4.82 -10.82
C ARG A 118 0.49 -6.05 -11.20
N LYS A 119 0.55 -6.40 -12.48
CA LYS A 119 1.42 -7.48 -12.98
C LYS A 119 2.89 -7.16 -12.69
N ARG A 120 3.35 -5.96 -13.03
CA ARG A 120 4.72 -5.48 -12.77
C ARG A 120 5.08 -5.54 -11.28
N ARG A 121 4.14 -5.17 -10.40
CA ARG A 121 4.29 -5.32 -8.95
C ARG A 121 4.38 -6.77 -8.49
N GLY A 122 3.60 -7.68 -9.09
CA GLY A 122 3.73 -9.13 -8.87
C GLY A 122 5.10 -9.66 -9.29
N ASP A 123 5.62 -9.20 -10.43
CA ASP A 123 6.95 -9.55 -10.92
C ASP A 123 8.05 -9.07 -9.96
N CYS A 124 7.93 -7.87 -9.40
CA CYS A 124 8.86 -7.39 -8.36
C CYS A 124 8.91 -8.33 -7.15
N ILE A 125 7.75 -8.76 -6.64
CA ILE A 125 7.69 -9.72 -5.52
C ILE A 125 8.40 -11.03 -5.89
N ARG A 126 8.23 -11.50 -7.12
CA ARG A 126 8.93 -12.70 -7.62
C ARG A 126 10.44 -12.51 -7.65
N GLU A 127 10.94 -11.41 -8.21
CA GLU A 127 12.38 -11.16 -8.30
C GLU A 127 13.00 -10.96 -6.92
N PHE A 128 12.35 -10.24 -6.01
CA PHE A 128 12.83 -10.09 -4.63
C PHE A 128 12.90 -11.44 -3.92
N HIS A 129 11.85 -12.26 -4.03
CA HIS A 129 11.84 -13.61 -3.47
C HIS A 129 12.98 -14.48 -4.03
N LYS A 130 13.20 -14.42 -5.34
CA LYS A 130 14.27 -15.18 -6.02
C LYS A 130 15.67 -14.76 -5.55
N VAL A 131 15.95 -13.47 -5.48
CA VAL A 131 17.28 -12.94 -5.12
C VAL A 131 17.57 -13.13 -3.63
N LEU A 132 16.58 -12.89 -2.77
CA LEU A 132 16.74 -12.98 -1.31
C LEU A 132 16.57 -14.41 -0.77
N GLY A 133 16.05 -15.33 -1.58
CA GLY A 133 15.85 -16.74 -1.21
C GLY A 133 14.78 -16.99 -0.14
N ARG A 134 13.98 -15.97 0.21
CA ARG A 134 12.92 -16.08 1.23
C ARG A 134 11.81 -15.06 1.02
N MET A 135 10.63 -15.35 1.58
CA MET A 135 9.46 -14.47 1.56
C MET A 135 9.24 -13.85 2.95
N PRO A 136 9.71 -12.62 3.22
CA PRO A 136 9.56 -11.98 4.52
C PRO A 136 8.18 -11.36 4.74
N LEU A 137 7.43 -11.02 3.67
CA LEU A 137 6.13 -10.39 3.80
C LEU A 137 5.15 -11.27 4.59
N ARG A 138 4.52 -10.66 5.59
CA ARG A 138 3.54 -11.31 6.47
C ARG A 138 2.25 -10.53 6.46
N TYR A 139 1.12 -11.25 6.46
CA TYR A 139 -0.18 -10.61 6.55
C TYR A 139 -0.40 -10.05 7.96
N ASN A 140 -1.02 -8.88 7.99
CA ASN A 140 -1.74 -8.34 9.13
C ASN A 140 -3.22 -8.22 8.73
N TYR A 141 -4.10 -8.42 9.71
CA TYR A 141 -5.57 -8.44 9.56
C TYR A 141 -6.24 -7.32 10.36
N GLY A 142 -5.52 -6.70 11.30
CA GLY A 142 -6.04 -5.62 12.14
C GLY A 142 -5.91 -4.25 11.47
N LYS A 143 -6.76 -3.32 11.83
CA LYS A 143 -6.65 -1.91 11.43
C LYS A 143 -6.78 -1.06 12.70
N VAL A 144 -5.82 -0.18 12.94
CA VAL A 144 -5.93 0.80 14.02
C VAL A 144 -6.87 1.89 13.54
N VAL A 145 -7.93 2.16 14.29
CA VAL A 145 -8.91 3.21 13.97
C VAL A 145 -8.97 4.18 15.14
N ASN A 146 -9.52 5.38 14.91
CA ASN A 146 -9.91 6.25 16.01
C ASN A 146 -10.77 5.47 17.00
N SER A 147 -10.68 5.81 18.29
CA SER A 147 -11.47 5.15 19.33
C SER A 147 -12.91 5.01 18.84
N ALA A 148 -13.35 3.76 18.68
CA ALA A 148 -14.77 3.54 18.60
C ALA A 148 -15.33 4.03 19.93
N GLY A 149 -16.37 4.85 19.89
CA GLY A 149 -17.21 5.04 21.07
C GLY A 149 -17.82 3.70 21.50
N GLU A 150 -18.58 3.69 22.59
CA GLU A 150 -19.15 2.46 23.12
C GLU A 150 -19.98 1.74 22.04
N GLN A 151 -19.53 0.56 21.59
CA GLN A 151 -20.25 -0.25 20.61
C GLN A 151 -21.49 -0.95 21.20
N GLY A 152 -21.85 -0.61 22.45
CA GLY A 152 -23.05 -1.07 23.10
C GLY A 152 -24.29 -0.42 22.50
N LEU A 153 -25.28 -1.25 22.15
CA LEU A 153 -26.62 -0.77 21.85
C LEU A 153 -27.43 -0.71 23.15
N CYS A 154 -27.90 0.47 23.50
CA CYS A 154 -28.77 0.72 24.64
C CYS A 154 -30.21 0.90 24.17
N LEU A 155 -31.17 0.33 24.92
CA LEU A 155 -32.59 0.60 24.70
C LEU A 155 -32.94 1.97 25.32
N LYS A 156 -33.20 2.99 24.48
CA LYS A 156 -33.61 4.34 24.90
C LYS A 156 -34.87 4.74 24.13
N GLY A 157 -35.94 5.12 24.83
CA GLY A 157 -37.22 5.50 24.20
C GLY A 157 -37.82 4.40 23.31
N GLY A 158 -37.57 3.12 23.62
CA GLY A 158 -38.04 1.98 22.83
C GLY A 158 -37.23 1.67 21.56
N LYS A 159 -36.11 2.37 21.31
CA LYS A 159 -35.20 2.11 20.18
C LYS A 159 -33.82 1.70 20.68
N LEU A 160 -33.16 0.80 19.95
CA LEU A 160 -31.75 0.48 20.16
C LEU A 160 -30.89 1.58 19.52
N VAL A 161 -30.09 2.26 20.32
CA VAL A 161 -29.17 3.33 19.88
C VAL A 161 -27.79 3.07 20.49
N PHE A 162 -26.72 3.59 19.88
CA PHE A 162 -25.41 3.56 20.51
C PHE A 162 -25.45 4.32 21.84
N CYS A 163 -24.96 3.68 22.90
CA CYS A 163 -25.10 4.18 24.28
C CYS A 163 -24.47 5.57 24.49
N ASP A 164 -23.42 5.88 23.74
CA ASP A 164 -22.63 7.11 23.80
C ASP A 164 -23.21 8.27 22.97
N GLN A 165 -24.08 7.99 22.00
CA GLN A 165 -24.69 9.00 21.12
C GLN A 165 -25.96 9.65 21.70
N TYR A 166 -26.48 9.13 22.81
CA TYR A 166 -27.69 9.67 23.45
C TYR A 166 -27.31 10.70 24.54
N GLN A 167 -27.12 11.97 24.13
CA GLN A 167 -27.09 13.11 25.05
C GLN A 167 -28.52 13.61 25.32
N ARG A 168 -28.83 13.87 26.59
CA ARG A 168 -30.14 14.33 27.08
C ARG A 168 -30.49 15.73 26.57
#